data_AF-A0A8R2D4L3-F1
#
_entry.id   AF-A0A8R2D4L3-F1
#
_cell.length_a   1.000
_cell.length_b   1.000
_cell.length_c   1.000
_cell.angle_alpha   90.00
_cell.angle_beta   90.00
_cell.angle_gamma   90.00
#
_symmetry.space_group_name_H-M   'P 1'
#
loop_
_entity.id
_entity.type
_entity.pdbx_description
1 polymer ?
#
loop_
_entity_poly.entity_id
_entity_poly.type
_entity_poly.pdbx_seq_one_letter_code
_entity_poly.pdbx_strand_id
1 'polypeptide(L)'
;MLQKRKLEGCLCRVPNRFYNQVWDILRRTPRGIRFRNQVMPQQPTINNMTHSELQFALYVETMLNQLEKPEYRQLIVELLCIVSTILIRNPELTLKELNLDSLVTEANKMYCKDNQMTLSDNLDAFISSKYSITAGYFARAVVNNILTGGQMETSAVDIDEDDDGNVDKCTVS
;
A
#
# COMPACT_ATOMS: atom_id res chain seq x y z
N MET A 1 16.49 9.38 33.38
CA MET A 1 16.17 10.15 32.15
C MET A 1 17.38 10.54 31.29
N LEU A 2 18.54 9.88 31.42
CA LEU A 2 19.68 10.03 30.49
C LEU A 2 20.31 8.69 30.05
N GLN A 3 19.71 7.56 30.44
CA GLN A 3 20.02 6.22 29.90
C GLN A 3 19.05 5.77 28.81
N LYS A 4 17.90 6.43 28.64
CA LYS A 4 17.00 6.28 27.47
C LYS A 4 17.46 7.08 26.24
N ARG A 5 18.74 7.45 26.16
CA ARG A 5 19.33 8.17 25.02
C ARG A 5 20.61 7.52 24.46
N LYS A 6 20.88 6.24 24.79
CA LYS A 6 22.02 5.50 24.22
C LYS A 6 21.68 4.13 23.63
N LEU A 7 20.39 3.76 23.53
CA LEU A 7 19.96 2.49 22.92
C LEU A 7 18.86 2.63 21.84
N GLU A 8 18.41 3.85 21.53
CA GLU A 8 17.33 4.11 20.56
C GLU A 8 17.79 5.02 19.40
N GLY A 9 19.08 4.97 19.04
CA GLY A 9 19.59 5.66 17.86
C GLY A 9 19.49 4.74 16.65
N CYS A 10 18.36 4.77 15.92
CA CYS A 10 18.17 4.45 14.49
C CYS A 10 16.73 4.07 14.10
N LEU A 11 15.81 3.84 15.04
CA LEU A 11 14.47 3.31 14.70
C LEU A 11 13.49 4.43 14.33
N CYS A 12 13.07 4.43 13.06
CA CYS A 12 11.94 5.22 12.57
C CYS A 12 10.71 4.95 13.44
N ARG A 13 10.11 5.98 14.02
CA ARG A 13 8.89 5.84 14.85
C ARG A 13 7.69 5.55 13.93
N VAL A 14 7.41 4.27 13.66
CA VAL A 14 6.23 3.85 12.90
C VAL A 14 5.08 3.46 13.83
N PRO A 15 3.81 3.58 13.38
CA PRO A 15 2.66 3.13 14.18
C PRO A 15 2.73 1.65 14.56
N ASN A 16 2.04 1.27 15.65
CA ASN A 16 1.88 -0.13 16.01
C ASN A 16 1.24 -0.90 14.85
N ARG A 17 1.78 -2.09 14.53
CA ARG A 17 1.35 -2.95 13.41
C ARG A 17 1.65 -2.38 12.01
N PHE A 18 2.47 -1.34 11.87
CA PHE A 18 2.83 -0.78 10.56
C PHE A 18 3.39 -1.84 9.60
N TYR A 19 4.36 -2.65 10.04
CA TYR A 19 4.91 -3.71 9.18
C TYR A 19 3.82 -4.71 8.76
N ASN A 20 2.92 -5.06 9.67
CA ASN A 20 1.80 -5.94 9.36
C ASN A 20 0.89 -5.33 8.29
N GLN A 21 0.64 -4.02 8.35
CA GLN A 21 -0.13 -3.28 7.35
C GLN A 21 0.56 -3.28 5.98
N VAL A 22 1.89 -3.07 5.93
CA VAL A 22 2.65 -3.10 4.68
C VAL A 22 2.62 -4.49 4.05
N TRP A 23 2.70 -5.55 4.86
CA TRP A 23 2.54 -6.91 4.38
C TRP A 23 1.16 -7.17 3.77
N ASP A 24 0.10 -6.71 4.43
CA ASP A 24 -1.27 -6.88 3.93
C ASP A 24 -1.47 -6.14 2.59
N ILE A 25 -0.85 -4.97 2.43
CA ILE A 25 -0.79 -4.27 1.14
C ILE A 25 -0.03 -5.10 0.10
N LEU A 26 1.14 -5.64 0.47
CA LEU A 26 1.98 -6.42 -0.42
C LEU A 26 1.26 -7.67 -0.95
N ARG A 27 0.52 -8.37 -0.08
CA ARG A 27 -0.33 -9.52 -0.47
C ARG A 27 -1.42 -9.17 -1.47
N ARG A 28 -1.84 -7.91 -1.52
CA ARG A 28 -2.88 -7.40 -2.42
C ARG A 28 -2.32 -6.60 -3.59
N THR A 29 -1.00 -6.66 -3.80
CA THR A 29 -0.34 -5.97 -4.90
C THR A 29 0.51 -6.91 -5.76
N PRO A 30 -0.05 -7.59 -6.79
CA PRO A 30 0.67 -8.62 -7.55
C PRO A 30 2.00 -8.17 -8.16
N ARG A 31 2.10 -6.92 -8.63
CA ARG A 31 3.36 -6.34 -9.14
C ARG A 31 4.22 -5.69 -8.06
N GLY A 32 3.76 -5.73 -6.82
CA GLY A 32 4.43 -5.20 -5.65
C GLY A 32 4.23 -3.70 -5.42
N ILE A 33 5.02 -3.20 -4.48
CA ILE A 33 5.05 -1.80 -4.07
C ILE A 33 6.31 -1.17 -4.68
N ARG A 34 6.13 -0.22 -5.59
CA ARG A 34 7.22 0.56 -6.16
C ARG A 34 7.45 1.83 -5.35
N PHE A 35 8.72 2.11 -5.11
CA PHE A 35 9.14 3.34 -4.50
C PHE A 35 10.54 3.77 -4.98
N ARG A 36 10.63 5.00 -5.47
CA ARG A 36 11.75 5.54 -6.25
C ARG A 36 12.13 4.57 -7.37
N ASN A 37 13.39 4.14 -7.39
CA ASN A 37 13.92 3.16 -8.33
C ASN A 37 13.92 1.74 -7.76
N GLN A 38 13.26 1.51 -6.62
CA GLN A 38 13.14 0.20 -6.00
C GLN A 38 11.73 -0.34 -6.15
N VAL A 39 11.64 -1.66 -6.19
CA VAL A 39 10.37 -2.39 -6.15
C VAL A 39 10.50 -3.40 -5.04
N MET A 40 9.53 -3.40 -4.13
CA MET A 40 9.24 -4.49 -3.21
C MET A 40 8.29 -5.44 -3.95
N PRO A 41 8.79 -6.50 -4.59
CA PRO A 41 7.92 -7.38 -5.35
C PRO A 41 7.06 -8.20 -4.39
N GLN A 42 5.85 -8.54 -4.78
CA GLN A 42 5.03 -9.47 -3.99
C GLN A 42 5.69 -10.84 -3.92
N GLN A 43 6.04 -11.39 -5.08
CA GLN A 43 6.81 -12.63 -5.16
C GLN A 43 8.26 -12.36 -5.56
N PRO A 44 9.25 -13.01 -4.91
CA PRO A 44 9.10 -14.12 -3.97
C PRO A 44 8.93 -13.69 -2.50
N THR A 45 8.80 -12.40 -2.20
CA THR A 45 8.77 -11.87 -0.82
C THR A 45 7.75 -12.57 0.07
N ILE A 46 6.50 -12.75 -0.38
CA ILE A 46 5.46 -13.39 0.42
C ILE A 46 5.64 -14.91 0.57
N ASN A 47 6.37 -15.55 -0.34
CA ASN A 47 6.68 -16.99 -0.27
C ASN A 47 7.91 -17.28 0.60
N ASN A 48 8.88 -16.35 0.61
CA ASN A 48 10.16 -16.54 1.28
C ASN A 48 10.19 -16.04 2.72
N MET A 49 9.16 -15.30 3.14
CA MET A 49 9.12 -14.60 4.41
C MET A 49 7.74 -14.82 5.06
N THR A 50 7.63 -14.58 6.37
CA THR A 50 6.34 -14.59 7.05
C THR A 50 6.01 -13.22 7.68
N HIS A 51 4.71 -12.96 7.88
CA HIS A 51 4.18 -11.71 8.43
C HIS A 51 4.75 -11.31 9.80
N SER A 52 5.19 -12.30 10.59
CA SER A 52 5.70 -12.14 11.95
C SER A 52 7.22 -12.11 12.05
N GLU A 53 7.95 -12.20 10.94
CA GLU A 53 9.41 -12.26 10.94
C GLU A 53 10.06 -10.88 10.98
N LEU A 54 11.06 -10.75 11.84
CA LEU A 54 11.98 -9.61 11.90
C LEU A 54 12.57 -9.28 10.51
N GLN A 55 12.77 -10.29 9.67
CA GLN A 55 13.31 -10.12 8.32
C GLN A 55 12.44 -9.20 7.44
N PHE A 56 11.11 -9.30 7.54
CA PHE A 56 10.22 -8.43 6.77
C PHE A 56 10.25 -6.99 7.28
N ALA A 57 10.23 -6.83 8.60
CA ALA A 57 10.37 -5.51 9.22
C ALA A 57 11.70 -4.83 8.81
N LEU A 58 12.82 -5.56 8.85
CA LEU A 58 14.13 -5.06 8.42
C LEU A 58 14.16 -4.70 6.93
N TYR A 59 13.46 -5.46 6.09
CA TYR A 59 13.37 -5.17 4.66
C TYR A 59 12.60 -3.87 4.38
N VAL A 60 11.44 -3.70 5.03
CA VAL A 60 10.66 -2.44 4.98
C VAL A 60 11.48 -1.27 5.53
N GLU A 61 12.15 -1.45 6.67
CA GLU A 61 13.02 -0.41 7.25
C GLU A 61 14.15 -0.03 6.31
N THR A 62 14.80 -1.00 5.68
CA THR A 62 15.87 -0.75 4.72
C THR A 62 15.37 0.09 3.55
N MET A 63 14.18 -0.22 3.00
CA MET A 63 13.53 0.58 1.96
C MET A 63 13.24 2.01 2.43
N LEU A 64 12.64 2.19 3.62
CA LEU A 64 12.33 3.51 4.16
C LEU A 64 13.59 4.31 4.49
N ASN A 65 14.66 3.65 4.93
CA ASN A 65 15.94 4.29 5.27
C ASN A 65 16.68 4.84 4.05
N GLN A 66 16.34 4.39 2.84
CA GLN A 66 16.87 5.00 1.60
C GLN A 66 16.34 6.42 1.36
N LEU A 67 15.33 6.84 2.12
CA LEU A 67 14.81 8.19 2.06
C LEU A 67 15.68 9.15 2.84
N GLU A 68 16.43 9.95 2.08
CA GLU A 68 17.34 10.97 2.59
C GLU A 68 16.61 12.01 3.46
N LYS A 69 15.37 12.38 3.11
CA LYS A 69 14.56 13.36 3.83
C LYS A 69 13.64 12.67 4.85
N PRO A 70 13.82 12.88 6.17
CA PRO A 70 12.96 12.30 7.21
C PRO A 70 11.48 12.65 7.05
N GLU A 71 11.19 13.86 6.57
CA GLU A 71 9.82 14.37 6.39
C GLU A 71 9.11 13.62 5.26
N TYR A 72 9.84 13.34 4.18
CA TYR A 72 9.31 12.53 3.09
C TYR A 72 9.09 11.07 3.51
N ARG A 73 9.99 10.52 4.33
CA ARG A 73 9.80 9.19 4.93
C ARG A 73 8.52 9.11 5.76
N GLN A 74 8.23 10.15 6.54
CA GLN A 74 7.02 10.23 7.33
C GLN A 74 5.76 10.26 6.44
N LEU A 75 5.76 11.05 5.35
CA LEU A 75 4.66 11.04 4.38
C LEU A 75 4.39 9.66 3.77
N ILE A 76 5.46 8.90 3.48
CA ILE A 76 5.33 7.56 2.91
C ILE A 76 4.75 6.57 3.91
N VAL A 77 5.16 6.66 5.18
CA VAL A 77 4.55 5.88 6.27
C VAL A 77 3.05 6.20 6.38
N GLU A 78 2.68 7.48 6.32
CA GLU A 78 1.29 7.92 6.36
C GLU A 78 0.47 7.39 5.18
N LEU A 79 1.01 7.50 3.97
CA LEU A 79 0.38 6.97 2.76
C LEU A 79 0.14 5.46 2.86
N LEU A 80 1.14 4.68 3.31
CA LEU A 80 0.99 3.23 3.50
C LEU A 80 -0.09 2.91 4.53
N CYS A 81 -0.16 3.63 5.65
CA CYS A 81 -1.25 3.46 6.64
C CYS A 81 -2.64 3.69 6.01
N ILE A 82 -2.77 4.69 5.13
CA ILE A 82 -4.03 5.02 4.47
C ILE A 82 -4.41 3.95 3.44
N VAL A 83 -3.46 3.51 2.62
CA VAL A 83 -3.67 2.41 1.66
C VAL A 83 -4.12 1.15 2.41
N SER A 84 -3.43 0.79 3.50
CA SER A 84 -3.82 -0.36 4.33
C SER A 84 -5.25 -0.21 4.85
N THR A 85 -5.61 0.97 5.36
CA THR A 85 -6.96 1.23 5.86
C THR A 85 -8.02 1.07 4.77
N ILE A 86 -7.75 1.54 3.56
CA ILE A 86 -8.65 1.40 2.40
C ILE A 86 -8.81 -0.09 2.03
N LEU A 87 -7.72 -0.85 1.94
CA LEU A 87 -7.76 -2.27 1.61
C LEU A 87 -8.45 -3.11 2.70
N ILE A 88 -8.20 -2.83 3.99
CA ILE A 88 -8.87 -3.53 5.10
C ILE A 88 -10.39 -3.33 5.03
N ARG A 89 -10.85 -2.12 4.69
CA ARG A 89 -12.28 -1.82 4.55
C ARG A 89 -12.91 -2.38 3.28
N ASN A 90 -12.11 -2.74 2.29
CA ASN A 90 -12.56 -3.25 1.00
C ASN A 90 -11.77 -4.52 0.67
N PRO A 91 -12.15 -5.68 1.26
CA PRO A 91 -11.41 -6.94 1.10
C PRO A 91 -11.32 -7.42 -0.36
N GLU A 92 -12.32 -7.08 -1.18
CA GLU A 92 -12.41 -7.40 -2.61
C GLU A 92 -11.36 -6.67 -3.47
N LEU A 93 -10.73 -5.61 -2.95
CA LEU A 93 -9.80 -4.81 -3.71
C LEU A 93 -8.40 -5.43 -3.73
N THR A 94 -7.92 -5.64 -4.95
CA THR A 94 -6.54 -5.91 -5.31
C THR A 94 -6.02 -4.74 -6.15
N LEU A 95 -4.79 -4.30 -5.91
CA LEU A 95 -4.15 -3.25 -6.69
C LEU A 95 -3.10 -3.89 -7.57
N LYS A 96 -3.15 -3.79 -8.89
CA LYS A 96 -2.14 -4.43 -9.75
C LYS A 96 -0.72 -4.01 -9.36
N GLU A 97 -0.53 -2.73 -9.06
CA GLU A 97 0.74 -2.14 -8.65
C GLU A 97 0.52 -0.93 -7.75
N LEU A 98 1.37 -0.75 -6.73
CA LEU A 98 1.33 0.44 -5.88
C LEU A 98 2.58 1.30 -6.08
N ASN A 99 2.45 2.42 -6.80
CA ASN A 99 3.54 3.40 -6.93
C ASN A 99 3.36 4.54 -5.93
N LEU A 100 4.18 4.53 -4.88
CA LEU A 100 4.05 5.49 -3.79
C LEU A 100 4.43 6.91 -4.22
N ASP A 101 5.48 7.10 -5.04
CA ASP A 101 5.88 8.44 -5.51
C ASP A 101 4.78 9.07 -6.37
N SER A 102 4.19 8.29 -7.28
CA SER A 102 3.08 8.76 -8.11
C SER A 102 1.88 9.18 -7.26
N LEU A 103 1.53 8.40 -6.23
CA LEU A 103 0.44 8.75 -5.31
C LEU A 103 0.73 10.03 -4.52
N VAL A 104 1.98 10.23 -4.08
CA VAL A 104 2.38 11.47 -3.41
C VAL A 104 2.29 12.66 -4.36
N THR A 105 2.77 12.53 -5.60
CA THR A 105 2.67 13.56 -6.62
C THR A 105 1.21 13.91 -6.93
N GLU A 106 0.34 12.91 -7.10
CA GLU A 106 -1.08 13.14 -7.37
C GLU A 106 -1.79 13.78 -6.18
N ALA A 107 -1.49 13.35 -4.95
CA ALA A 107 -1.99 13.99 -3.74
C ALA A 107 -1.55 15.46 -3.63
N ASN A 108 -0.28 15.75 -3.91
CA ASN A 108 0.26 17.11 -3.92
C ASN A 108 -0.40 17.98 -5.00
N LYS A 109 -0.58 17.46 -6.21
CA LYS A 109 -1.27 18.17 -7.30
C LYS A 109 -2.69 18.56 -6.90
N MET A 110 -3.44 17.64 -6.30
CA MET A 110 -4.79 17.94 -5.80
C MET A 110 -4.76 18.98 -4.68
N TYR A 111 -3.81 18.88 -3.74
CA TYR A 111 -3.61 19.87 -2.69
C TYR A 111 -3.32 21.27 -3.26
N CYS A 112 -2.35 21.38 -4.18
CA CYS A 112 -2.00 22.65 -4.81
C CYS A 112 -3.19 23.24 -5.57
N LYS A 113 -3.93 22.42 -6.31
CA LYS A 113 -5.13 22.85 -7.05
C LYS A 113 -6.20 23.43 -6.13
N ASP A 114 -6.51 22.72 -5.04
CA ASP A 114 -7.56 23.13 -4.10
C ASP A 114 -7.15 24.37 -3.28
N ASN A 115 -5.84 24.62 -3.12
CA ASN A 115 -5.28 25.81 -2.46
C ASN A 115 -4.84 26.92 -3.44
N GLN A 116 -5.20 26.82 -4.73
CA GLN A 116 -4.86 27.81 -5.77
C GLN A 116 -3.34 28.09 -5.89
N MET A 117 -2.51 27.09 -5.61
CA MET A 117 -1.05 27.18 -5.72
C MET A 117 -0.61 26.82 -7.13
N THR A 118 0.36 27.56 -7.67
CA THR A 118 0.89 27.36 -9.03
C THR A 118 2.03 26.34 -9.11
N LEU A 119 2.67 26.00 -7.98
CA LEU A 119 3.79 25.07 -7.91
C LEU A 119 3.33 23.67 -7.46
N SER A 120 2.81 22.86 -8.39
CA SER A 120 2.45 21.45 -8.13
C SER A 120 3.65 20.53 -7.94
N ASP A 121 4.85 20.99 -8.30
CA ASP A 121 6.09 20.21 -8.20
C ASP A 121 6.79 20.40 -6.85
N ASN A 122 6.43 21.46 -6.10
CA ASN A 122 6.98 21.67 -4.77
C ASN A 122 6.14 20.91 -3.72
N LEU A 123 6.79 19.98 -3.01
CA LEU A 123 6.17 19.17 -1.97
C LEU A 123 6.25 19.81 -0.57
N ASP A 124 7.04 20.87 -0.38
CA ASP A 124 7.32 21.48 0.92
C ASP A 124 6.05 21.96 1.63
N ALA A 125 5.14 22.58 0.87
CA ALA A 125 3.86 23.06 1.40
C ALA A 125 2.96 21.91 1.87
N PHE A 126 2.98 20.79 1.14
CA PHE A 126 2.17 19.61 1.48
C PHE A 126 2.78 18.83 2.65
N ILE A 127 4.10 18.64 2.68
CA ILE A 127 4.84 18.06 3.81
C ILE A 127 4.59 18.85 5.10
N SER A 128 4.58 20.18 5.00
CA SER A 128 4.40 21.06 6.17
C SER A 128 2.95 21.13 6.65
N SER A 129 2.00 20.56 5.90
CA SER A 129 0.59 20.60 6.26
C SER A 129 0.24 19.59 7.36
N LYS A 130 -0.92 19.75 7.99
CA LYS A 130 -1.36 18.86 9.06
C LYS A 130 -1.68 17.47 8.50
N TYR A 131 -1.41 16.42 9.29
CA TYR A 131 -1.78 15.02 8.97
C TYR A 131 -3.22 14.87 8.47
N SER A 132 -4.19 15.55 9.09
CA SER A 132 -5.60 15.47 8.69
C SER A 132 -5.84 15.96 7.25
N ILE A 133 -4.99 16.87 6.76
CA ILE A 133 -5.04 17.40 5.40
C ILE A 133 -4.38 16.39 4.45
N THR A 134 -3.11 16.02 4.70
CA THR A 134 -2.37 15.07 3.85
C THR A 134 -3.13 13.76 3.70
N ALA A 135 -3.71 13.26 4.80
CA ALA A 135 -4.47 12.02 4.79
C ALA A 135 -5.69 12.05 3.87
N GLY A 136 -6.41 13.18 3.81
CA GLY A 136 -7.54 13.35 2.91
C GLY A 136 -7.12 13.31 1.44
N TYR A 137 -6.03 13.98 1.09
CA TYR A 137 -5.50 13.98 -0.28
C TYR A 137 -4.91 12.63 -0.68
N PHE A 138 -4.23 11.94 0.22
CA PHE A 138 -3.77 10.57 -0.02
C PHE A 138 -4.93 9.60 -0.24
N ALA A 139 -5.97 9.66 0.58
CA ALA A 139 -7.16 8.82 0.38
C ALA A 139 -7.79 9.07 -1.01
N ARG A 140 -7.93 10.35 -1.40
CA ARG A 140 -8.39 10.72 -2.74
C ARG A 140 -7.47 10.19 -3.84
N ALA A 141 -6.15 10.29 -3.68
CA ALA A 141 -5.19 9.86 -4.69
C ALA A 141 -5.25 8.33 -4.90
N VAL A 142 -5.33 7.58 -3.79
CA VAL A 142 -5.46 6.12 -3.82
C VAL A 142 -6.77 5.71 -4.47
N VAL A 143 -7.89 6.32 -4.09
CA VAL A 143 -9.20 6.03 -4.71
C VAL A 143 -9.18 6.37 -6.20
N ASN A 144 -8.64 7.53 -6.59
CA ASN A 144 -8.52 7.90 -8.00
C ASN A 144 -7.65 6.90 -8.78
N ASN A 145 -6.55 6.42 -8.18
CA ASN A 145 -5.70 5.41 -8.79
C ASN A 145 -6.47 4.08 -9.02
N ILE A 146 -7.28 3.66 -8.04
CA ILE A 146 -8.14 2.48 -8.13
C ILE A 146 -9.22 2.65 -9.21
N LEU A 147 -9.79 3.85 -9.37
CA LEU A 147 -10.87 4.12 -10.32
C LEU A 147 -10.37 4.33 -11.75
N THR A 148 -9.19 4.95 -11.92
CA THR A 148 -8.66 5.35 -13.24
C THR A 148 -7.89 4.22 -13.90
N GLY A 149 -7.21 3.39 -13.11
CA GLY A 149 -6.66 2.14 -13.61
C GLY A 149 -7.71 1.05 -13.43
N GLY A 150 -8.16 0.38 -14.50
CA GLY A 150 -8.99 -0.83 -14.42
C GLY A 150 -8.24 -1.99 -13.74
N GLN A 151 -7.93 -1.84 -12.45
CA GLN A 151 -7.06 -2.69 -11.65
C GLN A 151 -7.84 -3.55 -10.66
N MET A 152 -9.17 -3.53 -10.71
CA MET A 152 -9.99 -4.55 -10.06
C MET A 152 -9.91 -5.82 -10.90
N GLU A 153 -8.96 -6.69 -10.59
CA GLU A 153 -9.16 -8.12 -10.85
C GLU A 153 -10.08 -8.62 -9.73
N THR A 154 -11.37 -8.77 -10.03
CA THR A 154 -12.29 -9.50 -9.15
C THR A 154 -11.71 -10.91 -9.02
N SER A 155 -11.28 -11.28 -7.81
CA SER A 155 -10.91 -12.66 -7.54
C SER A 155 -12.18 -13.50 -7.68
N ALA A 156 -12.36 -14.14 -8.84
CA ALA A 156 -13.43 -15.11 -9.03
C ALA A 156 -13.15 -16.26 -8.05
N VAL A 157 -14.05 -16.43 -7.09
CA VAL A 157 -14.10 -17.65 -6.29
C VAL A 157 -14.88 -18.65 -7.15
N ASP A 158 -14.17 -19.61 -7.74
CA ASP A 158 -14.80 -20.74 -8.42
C ASP A 158 -15.62 -21.51 -7.38
N ILE A 159 -16.95 -21.43 -7.50
CA ILE A 159 -17.86 -22.33 -6.80
C ILE A 159 -17.92 -23.58 -7.67
N ASP A 160 -17.35 -24.67 -7.19
CA ASP A 160 -17.48 -25.99 -7.81
C ASP A 160 -18.98 -26.31 -7.97
N GLU A 161 -19.45 -26.40 -9.21
CA GLU A 161 -20.77 -26.92 -9.54
C GLU A 161 -20.76 -28.44 -9.37
N ASP A 162 -21.60 -28.92 -8.45
CA ASP A 162 -21.88 -30.34 -8.23
C ASP A 162 -22.37 -31.00 -9.55
N ASP A 163 -21.64 -32.04 -9.97
CA ASP A 163 -21.96 -32.94 -11.08
C ASP A 163 -23.12 -33.87 -10.69
N ASP A 164 -24.34 -33.55 -11.12
CA ASP A 164 -25.50 -34.47 -11.07
C ASP A 164 -25.91 -34.87 -12.49
N GLY A 165 -25.22 -35.90 -13.02
CA GLY A 165 -25.45 -36.49 -14.34
C GLY A 165 -26.14 -37.86 -14.26
N ASN A 166 -27.43 -37.89 -13.92
CA ASN A 166 -28.31 -39.05 -14.09
C ASN A 166 -28.44 -39.44 -15.58
N VAL A 167 -28.04 -40.67 -15.95
CA VAL A 167 -28.30 -41.25 -17.28
C VAL A 167 -29.18 -42.49 -17.13
N ASP A 168 -30.49 -42.26 -17.23
CA ASP A 168 -31.50 -43.30 -17.42
C ASP A 168 -31.33 -43.97 -18.78
N LYS A 169 -31.19 -45.29 -18.76
CA LYS A 169 -31.05 -46.15 -19.93
C LYS A 169 -32.39 -46.79 -20.24
N CYS A 170 -33.10 -46.27 -21.23
CA CYS A 170 -34.27 -46.96 -21.82
C CYS A 170 -34.00 -47.22 -23.30
N THR A 171 -33.91 -48.49 -23.69
CA THR A 171 -33.88 -48.88 -25.11
C THR A 171 -34.95 -49.95 -25.30
N VAL A 172 -35.99 -49.59 -26.05
CA VAL A 172 -37.00 -50.51 -26.57
C VAL A 172 -36.75 -50.63 -28.07
N SER A 173 -36.37 -51.84 -28.51
CA SER A 173 -36.76 -52.50 -29.78
C SER A 173 -36.09 -53.87 -29.83
#